data_AF-A0A9D8MX44-F1
#
_entry.id   AF-A0A9D8MX44-F1
#
_cell.length_a   1.000
_cell.length_b   1.000
_cell.length_c   1.000
_cell.angle_alpha   90.00
_cell.angle_beta   90.00
_cell.angle_gamma   90.00
#
_symmetry.space_group_name_H-M   'P 1'
#
loop_
_entity.id
_entity.type
_entity.pdbx_description
1 polymer ?
#
loop_
_entity_poly.entity_id
_entity_poly.type
_entity_poly.pdbx_seq_one_letter_code
_entity_poly.pdbx_strand_id
1 'polypeptide(L)'
;MKRLLKNVIICTIAALIPFGAFVTVGECVDNNYENVFTAALADKYERLININEQKIVFVGGSSLPFALKCDLIERELGIKAVDLGVYASLGTKAMMEISLANLNPGDVVILAPELSAQTYSLYFNADVMWQAINFRREIIKTLSFDEKVDMAYNYFDFLYNKIRLSGEEGVSADELYSRTSFNEYGDLSYPRKGNIMAGGYDKSQLVSLDIGDGDFFDYVNEYAAELRRRNVDLYFTFSPTNAPAATFDEGSALAFKENLSNKLDCEVIGTVSGFTYDMQYFYNTNYHLNDRGVVLHTKNLIDLIKGAFGIDTPTDIEVPEPSEDEDIFFGEDENEKYFVVENIGGAYYITGVKEEFKSMTELTLPVYSGGRTVKGLSARCLEGCSRLKKIIISDNYRMFDVDIFYGCSELTEIYLETENPGTTSIPDTGLFDGAAENVKVYVKSSQYLAFKRNYTWAKYEEYLNKY
;
A
#
# COMPACT_ATOMS: atom_id res chain seq x y z
N MET A 1 -16.42 48.96 30.49
CA MET A 1 -16.25 48.49 29.09
C MET A 1 -14.80 48.44 28.62
N LYS A 2 -14.08 49.56 28.46
CA LYS A 2 -12.69 49.57 27.91
C LYS A 2 -11.67 48.69 28.68
N ARG A 3 -11.74 48.67 30.02
CA ARG A 3 -10.86 47.85 30.87
C ARG A 3 -11.18 46.36 30.81
N LEU A 4 -12.47 46.01 30.68
CA LEU A 4 -12.92 44.63 30.49
C LEU A 4 -12.47 44.11 29.12
N LEU A 5 -12.67 44.90 28.06
CA LEU A 5 -12.22 44.57 26.71
C LEU A 5 -10.69 44.39 26.64
N LYS A 6 -9.93 45.27 27.29
CA LYS A 6 -8.46 45.14 27.39
C LYS A 6 -8.05 43.84 28.10
N ASN A 7 -8.71 43.48 29.20
CA ASN A 7 -8.40 42.27 29.94
C ASN A 7 -8.79 41.01 29.14
N VAL A 8 -9.92 41.01 28.44
CA VAL A 8 -10.32 39.92 27.55
C VAL A 8 -9.28 39.73 26.45
N ILE A 9 -8.85 40.80 25.78
CA ILE A 9 -7.81 40.73 24.74
C ILE A 9 -6.50 40.17 25.29
N ILE A 10 -6.04 40.64 26.47
CA ILE A 10 -4.81 40.14 27.10
C ILE A 10 -4.94 38.64 27.44
N CYS A 11 -6.06 38.22 28.02
CA CYS A 11 -6.29 36.81 28.34
C CYS A 11 -6.37 35.94 27.07
N THR A 12 -7.02 36.42 26.00
CA THR A 12 -7.08 35.72 24.71
C THR A 12 -5.69 35.58 24.10
N ILE A 13 -4.88 36.65 24.06
CA ILE A 13 -3.51 36.57 23.56
C ILE A 13 -2.67 35.61 24.41
N ALA A 14 -2.74 35.71 25.74
CA ALA A 14 -2.01 34.83 26.64
C ALA A 14 -2.41 33.35 26.45
N ALA A 15 -3.69 33.07 26.20
CA ALA A 15 -4.18 31.73 25.90
C ALA A 15 -3.72 31.21 24.54
N LEU A 16 -3.48 32.09 23.55
CA LEU A 16 -3.01 31.72 22.21
C LEU A 16 -1.49 31.51 22.13
N ILE A 17 -0.70 32.06 23.06
CA ILE A 17 0.76 31.93 23.06
C ILE A 17 1.21 30.46 23.08
N PRO A 18 0.69 29.58 23.96
CA PRO A 18 1.04 28.16 23.95
C PRO A 18 0.73 27.47 22.62
N PHE A 19 -0.40 27.79 21.98
CA PHE A 19 -0.76 27.23 20.66
C PHE A 19 0.18 27.72 19.57
N GLY A 20 0.48 29.03 19.55
CA GLY A 20 1.44 29.60 18.61
C GLY A 20 2.85 29.03 18.79
N ALA A 21 3.27 28.81 20.04
CA ALA A 21 4.54 28.17 20.35
C ALA A 21 4.56 26.70 19.90
N PHE A 22 3.48 25.94 20.15
CA PHE A 22 3.35 24.55 19.69
C PHE A 22 3.43 24.45 18.16
N VAL A 23 2.67 25.29 17.45
CA VAL A 23 2.71 25.33 15.98
C VAL A 23 4.11 25.71 15.48
N THR A 24 4.74 26.72 16.09
CA THR A 24 6.09 27.14 15.70
C THR A 24 7.11 26.01 15.91
N VAL A 25 7.07 25.32 17.06
CA VAL A 25 7.96 24.20 17.34
C VAL A 25 7.72 23.07 16.34
N GLY A 26 6.46 22.68 16.12
CA GLY A 26 6.10 21.62 15.18
C GLY A 26 6.52 21.90 13.74
N GLU A 27 6.42 23.16 13.30
CA GLU A 27 6.91 23.56 11.97
C GLU A 27 8.44 23.55 11.90
N CYS A 28 9.14 23.95 12.97
CA CYS A 28 10.61 24.04 13.00
C CYS A 28 11.35 22.72 13.26
N VAL A 29 10.72 21.69 13.82
CA VAL A 29 11.38 20.37 14.00
C VAL A 29 11.68 19.71 12.65
N ASP A 30 12.75 18.92 12.63
CA ASP A 30 13.21 18.20 11.44
C ASP A 30 12.12 17.32 10.85
N ASN A 31 12.19 17.14 9.54
CA ASN A 31 11.15 16.45 8.80
C ASN A 31 11.38 14.94 8.80
N ASN A 32 10.72 14.23 9.71
CA ASN A 32 10.81 12.77 9.78
C ASN A 32 10.00 12.05 8.68
N TYR A 33 9.32 12.81 7.81
CA TYR A 33 8.51 12.28 6.70
C TYR A 33 9.21 12.44 5.35
N GLU A 34 10.52 12.71 5.31
CA GLU A 34 11.22 12.95 4.04
C GLU A 34 11.25 11.77 3.09
N ASN A 35 11.51 10.60 3.64
CA ASN A 35 11.70 9.40 2.84
C ASN A 35 10.55 8.41 2.97
N VAL A 36 9.41 8.81 3.54
CA VAL A 36 8.23 7.93 3.55
C VAL A 36 7.65 7.81 2.15
N PHE A 37 7.09 6.65 1.82
CA PHE A 37 6.54 6.35 0.50
C PHE A 37 5.58 7.43 -0.04
N THR A 38 4.68 7.95 0.83
CA THR A 38 3.68 8.94 0.43
C THR A 38 4.27 10.32 0.11
N ALA A 39 5.49 10.63 0.57
CA ALA A 39 6.16 11.88 0.25
C ALA A 39 6.55 11.97 -1.24
N ALA A 40 6.56 10.84 -1.98
CA ALA A 40 6.72 10.84 -3.43
C ALA A 40 5.60 11.61 -4.16
N LEU A 41 4.46 11.87 -3.50
CA LEU A 41 3.43 12.75 -4.04
C LEU A 41 3.99 14.14 -4.39
N ALA A 42 4.94 14.65 -3.61
CA ALA A 42 5.59 15.94 -3.88
C ALA A 42 6.33 15.94 -5.23
N ASP A 43 7.03 14.86 -5.55
CA ASP A 43 7.82 14.72 -6.79
C ASP A 43 6.91 14.48 -7.99
N LYS A 44 5.89 13.63 -7.81
CA LYS A 44 4.84 13.39 -8.82
C LYS A 44 4.06 14.67 -9.15
N TYR A 45 3.77 15.48 -8.13
CA TYR A 45 3.16 16.79 -8.30
C TYR A 45 4.09 17.78 -9.03
N GLU A 46 5.40 17.80 -8.71
CA GLU A 46 6.37 18.60 -9.50
C GLU A 46 6.33 18.20 -10.97
N ARG A 47 6.38 16.90 -11.29
CA ARG A 47 6.31 16.45 -12.68
C ARG A 47 5.02 16.93 -13.34
N LEU A 48 3.88 16.76 -12.67
CA LEU A 48 2.57 17.14 -13.17
C LEU A 48 2.50 18.60 -13.59
N ILE A 49 3.00 19.53 -12.74
CA ILE A 49 2.90 20.97 -13.01
C ILE A 49 3.97 21.49 -13.98
N ASN A 50 5.08 20.78 -14.14
CA ASN A 50 6.20 21.22 -14.99
C ASN A 50 6.07 20.74 -16.45
N ILE A 51 5.10 19.88 -16.78
CA ILE A 51 4.80 19.46 -18.16
C ILE A 51 3.75 20.39 -18.78
N ASN A 52 4.22 21.21 -19.74
CA ASN A 52 3.40 22.16 -20.50
C ASN A 52 2.92 21.61 -21.86
N GLU A 53 3.38 20.42 -22.24
CA GLU A 53 2.94 19.69 -23.43
C GLU A 53 1.74 18.79 -23.09
N GLN A 54 1.11 18.20 -24.11
CA GLN A 54 0.06 17.21 -23.90
C GLN A 54 0.59 16.05 -23.07
N LYS A 55 -0.17 15.67 -22.04
CA LYS A 55 0.17 14.55 -21.15
C LYS A 55 -1.01 13.64 -20.84
N ILE A 56 -0.68 12.39 -20.54
CA ILE A 56 -1.55 11.40 -19.92
C ILE A 56 -1.23 11.37 -18.42
N VAL A 57 -2.22 11.60 -17.57
CA VAL A 57 -2.09 11.53 -16.11
C VAL A 57 -2.83 10.29 -15.62
N PHE A 58 -2.09 9.35 -15.05
CA PHE A 58 -2.65 8.14 -14.46
C PHE A 58 -3.03 8.41 -13.00
N VAL A 59 -4.29 8.14 -12.64
CA VAL A 59 -4.85 8.39 -11.31
C VAL A 59 -5.37 7.08 -10.74
N GLY A 60 -5.00 6.76 -9.50
CA GLY A 60 -5.34 5.48 -8.88
C GLY A 60 -4.61 5.29 -7.55
N GLY A 61 -4.63 4.06 -7.05
CA GLY A 61 -4.02 3.69 -5.77
C GLY A 61 -2.55 3.27 -5.89
N SER A 62 -2.10 2.44 -4.96
CA SER A 62 -0.70 1.98 -4.89
C SER A 62 -0.28 1.08 -6.04
N SER A 63 -1.22 0.40 -6.70
CA SER A 63 -0.92 -0.50 -7.83
C SER A 63 -0.30 0.21 -9.02
N LEU A 64 -0.61 1.49 -9.26
CA LEU A 64 -0.13 2.24 -10.41
C LEU A 64 1.40 2.37 -10.45
N PRO A 65 2.10 2.84 -9.39
CA PRO A 65 3.57 2.81 -9.34
C PRO A 65 4.19 1.44 -9.63
N PHE A 66 3.52 0.38 -9.24
CA PHE A 66 3.98 -1.00 -9.47
C PHE A 66 3.64 -1.51 -10.88
N ALA A 67 2.68 -0.89 -11.56
CA ALA A 67 2.07 -1.38 -12.79
C ALA A 67 2.45 -0.56 -14.04
N LEU A 68 2.99 0.65 -13.86
CA LEU A 68 3.35 1.53 -14.96
C LEU A 68 4.85 1.56 -15.26
N LYS A 69 5.14 1.64 -16.55
CA LYS A 69 6.41 2.11 -17.12
C LYS A 69 6.12 3.28 -18.04
N CYS A 70 6.12 4.48 -17.49
CA CYS A 70 5.81 5.69 -18.23
C CYS A 70 6.83 5.98 -19.33
N ASP A 71 8.09 5.54 -19.20
CA ASP A 71 9.10 5.61 -20.26
C ASP A 71 8.66 4.84 -21.53
N LEU A 72 8.10 3.64 -21.36
CA LEU A 72 7.54 2.85 -22.46
C LEU A 72 6.26 3.48 -23.03
N ILE A 73 5.41 4.04 -22.17
CA ILE A 73 4.19 4.76 -22.59
C ILE A 73 4.55 5.97 -23.47
N GLU A 74 5.49 6.81 -23.03
CA GLU A 74 5.95 7.97 -23.81
C GLU A 74 6.57 7.54 -25.14
N ARG A 75 7.34 6.44 -25.14
CA ARG A 75 7.98 5.90 -26.36
C ARG A 75 6.94 5.44 -27.39
N GLU A 76 5.91 4.72 -26.96
CA GLU A 76 4.92 4.10 -27.86
C GLU A 76 3.85 5.08 -28.34
N LEU A 77 3.50 6.08 -27.54
CA LEU A 77 2.42 7.03 -27.84
C LEU A 77 2.93 8.40 -28.31
N GLY A 78 4.17 8.77 -27.99
CA GLY A 78 4.70 10.10 -28.24
C GLY A 78 4.05 11.21 -27.40
N ILE A 79 3.35 10.85 -26.32
CA ILE A 79 2.66 11.76 -25.39
C ILE A 79 3.33 11.65 -24.03
N LYS A 80 3.48 12.77 -23.31
CA LYS A 80 4.07 12.75 -21.96
C LYS A 80 3.20 11.95 -20.99
N ALA A 81 3.82 11.29 -20.02
CA ALA A 81 3.12 10.48 -19.04
C ALA A 81 3.49 10.89 -17.61
N VAL A 82 2.49 10.88 -16.72
CA VAL A 82 2.65 11.15 -15.29
C VAL A 82 1.94 10.04 -14.52
N ASP A 83 2.68 9.27 -13.75
CA ASP A 83 2.09 8.40 -12.75
C ASP A 83 1.79 9.22 -11.48
N LEU A 84 0.52 9.55 -11.27
CA LEU A 84 0.05 10.22 -10.07
C LEU A 84 -0.45 9.23 -9.01
N GLY A 85 -0.46 7.92 -9.27
CA GLY A 85 -0.79 6.92 -8.26
C GLY A 85 0.26 6.91 -7.15
N VAL A 86 -0.16 6.82 -5.89
CA VAL A 86 0.79 6.71 -4.77
C VAL A 86 0.29 5.73 -3.76
N TYR A 87 -0.87 6.00 -3.15
CA TYR A 87 -1.28 5.25 -1.99
C TYR A 87 -2.79 5.28 -1.79
N ALA A 88 -3.40 4.11 -1.62
CA ALA A 88 -4.84 3.98 -1.41
C ALA A 88 -5.34 4.81 -0.22
N SER A 89 -4.52 4.98 0.84
CA SER A 89 -4.91 5.77 2.01
C SER A 89 -4.93 7.28 1.79
N LEU A 90 -4.36 7.81 0.70
CA LEU A 90 -4.52 9.24 0.37
C LEU A 90 -5.95 9.54 -0.14
N GLY A 91 -6.65 8.52 -0.63
CA GLY A 91 -7.99 8.63 -1.17
C GLY A 91 -8.01 8.96 -2.66
N THR A 92 -8.73 8.15 -3.45
CA THR A 92 -8.86 8.34 -4.90
C THR A 92 -9.46 9.71 -5.24
N LYS A 93 -10.41 10.21 -4.42
CA LYS A 93 -11.00 11.55 -4.54
C LYS A 93 -9.95 12.66 -4.52
N ALA A 94 -9.08 12.67 -3.52
CA ALA A 94 -8.02 13.67 -3.39
C ALA A 94 -7.07 13.64 -4.60
N MET A 95 -6.76 12.45 -5.12
CA MET A 95 -5.91 12.31 -6.30
C MET A 95 -6.58 12.86 -7.57
N MET A 96 -7.91 12.71 -7.71
CA MET A 96 -8.69 13.37 -8.76
C MET A 96 -8.71 14.89 -8.61
N GLU A 97 -8.82 15.44 -7.39
CA GLU A 97 -8.75 16.89 -7.13
C GLU A 97 -7.37 17.47 -7.49
N ILE A 98 -6.30 16.75 -7.12
CA ILE A 98 -4.91 17.13 -7.45
C ILE A 98 -4.70 17.13 -8.96
N SER A 99 -5.12 16.09 -9.67
CA SER A 99 -4.98 16.06 -11.13
C SER A 99 -5.82 17.18 -11.76
N LEU A 100 -7.08 17.34 -11.37
CA LEU A 100 -8.00 18.33 -11.92
C LEU A 100 -7.42 19.73 -11.95
N ALA A 101 -6.79 20.14 -10.85
CA ALA A 101 -6.26 21.49 -10.68
C ALA A 101 -5.05 21.80 -11.58
N ASN A 102 -4.44 20.80 -12.23
CA ASN A 102 -3.15 20.94 -12.91
C ASN A 102 -3.12 20.33 -14.33
N LEU A 103 -4.30 20.19 -14.96
CA LEU A 103 -4.45 19.72 -16.33
C LEU A 103 -4.63 20.88 -17.32
N ASN A 104 -4.12 20.71 -18.53
CA ASN A 104 -4.26 21.62 -19.66
C ASN A 104 -5.23 21.06 -20.70
N PRO A 105 -5.86 21.90 -21.54
CA PRO A 105 -6.67 21.43 -22.66
C PRO A 105 -5.89 20.48 -23.57
N GLY A 106 -6.48 19.34 -23.89
CA GLY A 106 -5.91 18.26 -24.69
C GLY A 106 -5.21 17.17 -23.87
N ASP A 107 -4.99 17.39 -22.56
CA ASP A 107 -4.51 16.32 -21.69
C ASP A 107 -5.53 15.17 -21.60
N VAL A 108 -5.07 14.02 -21.11
CA VAL A 108 -5.89 12.83 -20.88
C VAL A 108 -5.70 12.36 -19.45
N VAL A 109 -6.78 11.93 -18.80
CA VAL A 109 -6.75 11.24 -17.52
C VAL A 109 -7.14 9.78 -17.71
N ILE A 110 -6.35 8.88 -17.13
CA ILE A 110 -6.68 7.45 -17.04
C ILE A 110 -6.85 7.10 -15.57
N LEU A 111 -8.09 6.83 -15.18
CA LEU A 111 -8.47 6.46 -13.82
C LEU A 111 -8.46 4.92 -13.67
N ALA A 112 -7.58 4.40 -12.81
CA ALA A 112 -7.37 2.97 -12.58
C ALA A 112 -7.26 2.65 -11.07
N PRO A 113 -8.36 2.76 -10.30
CA PRO A 113 -8.37 2.40 -8.89
C PRO A 113 -8.19 0.89 -8.69
N GLU A 114 -7.58 0.49 -7.57
CA GLU A 114 -7.53 -0.92 -7.16
C GLU A 114 -8.93 -1.46 -6.91
N LEU A 115 -9.18 -2.75 -7.15
CA LEU A 115 -10.49 -3.39 -6.92
C LEU A 115 -10.76 -3.64 -5.42
N SER A 116 -10.91 -2.56 -4.68
CA SER A 116 -11.20 -2.56 -3.25
C SER A 116 -12.28 -1.53 -2.91
N ALA A 117 -13.07 -1.81 -1.86
CA ALA A 117 -14.08 -0.87 -1.38
C ALA A 117 -13.48 0.48 -0.95
N GLN A 118 -12.23 0.50 -0.47
CA GLN A 118 -11.57 1.75 -0.05
C GLN A 118 -11.27 2.65 -1.25
N THR A 119 -10.67 2.11 -2.31
CA THR A 119 -10.29 2.87 -3.51
C THR A 119 -11.47 3.26 -4.39
N TYR A 120 -12.59 2.53 -4.30
CA TYR A 120 -13.89 2.87 -4.89
C TYR A 120 -14.81 3.64 -3.92
N SER A 121 -14.22 4.41 -3.01
CA SER A 121 -14.96 5.29 -2.09
C SER A 121 -14.41 6.71 -2.11
N LEU A 122 -15.10 7.61 -1.41
CA LEU A 122 -14.63 8.98 -1.13
C LEU A 122 -13.78 9.04 0.14
N TYR A 123 -13.20 7.92 0.58
CA TYR A 123 -12.30 7.85 1.73
C TYR A 123 -11.17 8.86 1.60
N PHE A 124 -10.85 9.54 2.71
CA PHE A 124 -9.74 10.48 2.80
C PHE A 124 -9.07 10.34 4.16
N ASN A 125 -7.74 10.37 4.18
CA ASN A 125 -6.94 10.36 5.41
C ASN A 125 -6.08 11.61 5.50
N ALA A 126 -6.52 12.56 6.32
CA ALA A 126 -5.83 13.82 6.53
C ALA A 126 -4.44 13.66 7.15
N ASP A 127 -4.25 12.70 8.06
CA ASP A 127 -2.95 12.45 8.70
C ASP A 127 -1.90 11.99 7.69
N VAL A 128 -2.30 11.07 6.80
CA VAL A 128 -1.43 10.58 5.72
C VAL A 128 -1.20 11.67 4.67
N MET A 129 -2.23 12.45 4.33
CA MET A 129 -2.11 13.56 3.39
C MET A 129 -1.15 14.65 3.91
N TRP A 130 -1.20 15.02 5.19
CA TRP A 130 -0.24 15.96 5.77
C TRP A 130 1.21 15.49 5.64
N GLN A 131 1.45 14.19 5.84
CA GLN A 131 2.77 13.59 5.64
C GLN A 131 3.20 13.69 4.17
N ALA A 132 2.30 13.36 3.25
CA ALA A 132 2.56 13.36 1.81
C ALA A 132 2.89 14.74 1.24
N ILE A 133 2.13 15.77 1.65
CA ILE A 133 2.29 17.14 1.12
C ILE A 133 3.29 17.98 1.90
N ASN A 134 3.99 17.41 2.88
CA ASN A 134 4.83 18.18 3.79
C ASN A 134 5.92 18.99 3.04
N PHE A 135 6.43 18.47 1.93
CA PHE A 135 7.39 19.15 1.05
C PHE A 135 6.77 20.15 0.09
N ARG A 136 5.48 19.98 -0.22
CA ARG A 136 4.77 20.70 -1.27
C ARG A 136 3.39 21.10 -0.77
N ARG A 137 3.38 21.96 0.25
CA ARG A 137 2.16 22.38 0.92
C ARG A 137 1.18 23.10 0.00
N GLU A 138 1.61 23.61 -1.16
CA GLU A 138 0.66 24.16 -2.13
C GLU A 138 -0.37 23.16 -2.65
N ILE A 139 -0.09 21.84 -2.58
CA ILE A 139 -1.04 20.78 -2.95
C ILE A 139 -2.34 20.93 -2.13
N ILE A 140 -2.28 21.43 -0.90
CA ILE A 140 -3.50 21.68 -0.10
C ILE A 140 -4.51 22.58 -0.82
N LYS A 141 -4.06 23.44 -1.75
CA LYS A 141 -4.94 24.36 -2.49
C LYS A 141 -5.79 23.62 -3.52
N THR A 142 -5.34 22.48 -4.03
CA THR A 142 -6.05 21.69 -5.04
C THR A 142 -7.18 20.87 -4.44
N LEU A 143 -7.07 20.47 -3.17
CA LEU A 143 -8.06 19.64 -2.48
C LEU A 143 -9.44 20.29 -2.42
N SER A 144 -10.47 19.46 -2.28
CA SER A 144 -11.85 19.89 -2.05
C SER A 144 -12.01 20.63 -0.71
N PHE A 145 -13.15 21.30 -0.51
CA PHE A 145 -13.39 22.08 0.71
C PHE A 145 -13.47 21.19 1.97
N ASP A 146 -14.15 20.05 1.87
CA ASP A 146 -14.28 19.08 2.95
C ASP A 146 -12.94 18.45 3.33
N GLU A 147 -12.12 18.04 2.35
CA GLU A 147 -10.76 17.54 2.61
C GLU A 147 -9.89 18.62 3.30
N LYS A 148 -10.01 19.89 2.90
CA LYS A 148 -9.31 21.01 3.57
C LYS A 148 -9.77 21.19 5.03
N VAL A 149 -11.05 20.96 5.32
CA VAL A 149 -11.57 20.99 6.69
C VAL A 149 -10.99 19.85 7.51
N ASP A 150 -10.96 18.63 6.97
CA ASP A 150 -10.36 17.47 7.62
C ASP A 150 -8.85 17.67 7.87
N MET A 151 -8.14 18.23 6.90
CA MET A 151 -6.74 18.64 7.05
C MET A 151 -6.58 19.65 8.20
N ALA A 152 -7.41 20.69 8.26
CA ALA A 152 -7.34 21.68 9.33
C ALA A 152 -7.63 21.08 10.72
N TYR A 153 -8.56 20.12 10.80
CA TYR A 153 -8.89 19.41 12.04
C TYR A 153 -7.69 18.59 12.56
N ASN A 154 -7.03 17.85 11.67
CA ASN A 154 -5.92 16.93 12.03
C ASN A 154 -4.55 17.61 12.13
N TYR A 155 -4.44 18.91 11.82
CA TYR A 155 -3.16 19.60 11.77
C TYR A 155 -2.39 19.57 13.10
N PHE A 156 -3.07 19.70 14.24
CA PHE A 156 -2.41 19.65 15.54
C PHE A 156 -1.87 18.24 15.88
N ASP A 157 -2.59 17.19 15.50
CA ASP A 157 -2.15 15.80 15.71
C ASP A 157 -0.97 15.46 14.80
N PHE A 158 -0.99 15.93 13.55
CA PHE A 158 0.17 15.86 12.66
C PHE A 158 1.40 16.53 13.28
N LEU A 159 1.28 17.76 13.78
CA LEU A 159 2.38 18.48 14.42
C LEU A 159 2.86 17.78 15.69
N TYR A 160 1.94 17.26 16.52
CA TYR A 160 2.27 16.49 17.71
C TYR A 160 3.10 15.25 17.33
N ASN A 161 2.68 14.50 16.32
CA ASN A 161 3.40 13.34 15.81
C ASN A 161 4.78 13.73 15.26
N LYS A 162 4.88 14.84 14.52
CA LYS A 162 6.16 15.35 14.01
C LYS A 162 7.13 15.69 15.14
N ILE A 163 6.66 16.37 16.20
CA ILE A 163 7.47 16.69 17.39
C ILE A 163 7.87 15.41 18.14
N ARG A 164 6.93 14.48 18.33
CA ARG A 164 7.16 13.20 19.03
C ARG A 164 8.25 12.37 18.36
N LEU A 165 8.29 12.38 17.03
CA LEU A 165 9.27 11.66 16.22
C LEU A 165 10.57 12.45 15.97
N SER A 166 10.66 13.70 16.41
CA SER A 166 11.82 14.57 16.19
C SER A 166 13.08 13.97 16.81
N GLY A 167 14.12 13.80 15.98
CA GLY A 167 15.40 13.20 16.40
C GLY A 167 15.48 11.68 16.20
N GLU A 168 14.42 11.04 15.70
CA GLU A 168 14.47 9.68 15.16
C GLU A 168 14.77 9.77 13.65
N GLU A 169 15.81 9.08 13.15
CA GLU A 169 16.15 9.15 11.72
C GLU A 169 14.92 8.79 10.84
N GLY A 170 14.65 9.64 9.84
CA GLY A 170 13.56 9.50 8.88
C GLY A 170 13.75 8.39 7.85
N VAL A 171 14.36 7.27 8.25
CA VAL A 171 14.62 6.13 7.36
C VAL A 171 13.34 5.30 7.27
N SER A 172 12.80 5.17 6.06
CA SER A 172 11.97 4.01 5.74
C SER A 172 12.93 2.83 5.65
N ALA A 173 12.86 1.88 6.59
CA ALA A 173 13.77 0.73 6.52
C ALA A 173 13.37 -0.25 5.42
N ASP A 174 12.21 -0.05 4.81
CA ASP A 174 11.87 -0.67 3.53
C ASP A 174 12.25 0.28 2.38
N GLU A 175 13.37 -0.04 1.73
CA GLU A 175 13.84 0.69 0.54
C GLU A 175 12.75 0.75 -0.55
N LEU A 176 11.88 -0.27 -0.67
CA LEU A 176 10.77 -0.30 -1.61
C LEU A 176 9.72 0.76 -1.27
N TYR A 177 9.30 0.83 -0.01
CA TYR A 177 8.28 1.78 0.46
C TYR A 177 8.94 3.07 0.98
N SER A 178 9.82 3.64 0.16
CA SER A 178 10.49 4.92 0.43
C SER A 178 10.19 5.93 -0.68
N ARG A 179 10.36 7.22 -0.42
CA ARG A 179 10.29 8.24 -1.49
C ARG A 179 11.34 8.01 -2.59
N THR A 180 12.50 7.47 -2.21
CA THR A 180 13.64 7.26 -3.11
C THR A 180 13.49 6.05 -4.04
N SER A 181 12.45 5.23 -3.86
CA SER A 181 12.19 4.11 -4.78
C SER A 181 11.51 4.54 -6.08
N PHE A 182 11.06 5.79 -6.19
CA PHE A 182 10.37 6.31 -7.36
C PHE A 182 11.33 6.98 -8.35
N ASN A 183 11.06 6.83 -9.66
CA ASN A 183 11.77 7.55 -10.72
C ASN A 183 11.12 8.92 -11.02
N GLU A 184 11.65 9.63 -12.01
CA GLU A 184 11.16 10.96 -12.43
C GLU A 184 9.75 10.98 -13.03
N TYR A 185 9.17 9.82 -13.36
CA TYR A 185 7.80 9.68 -13.85
C TYR A 185 6.78 9.50 -12.73
N GLY A 186 7.27 9.10 -11.55
CA GLY A 186 6.46 8.56 -10.48
C GLY A 186 6.39 7.03 -10.47
N ASP A 187 7.03 6.32 -11.40
CA ASP A 187 7.00 4.85 -11.40
C ASP A 187 7.94 4.29 -10.33
N LEU A 188 7.67 3.07 -9.87
CA LEU A 188 8.52 2.39 -8.90
C LEU A 188 9.74 1.74 -9.57
N SER A 189 10.93 2.25 -9.25
CA SER A 189 12.23 1.83 -9.80
C SER A 189 12.99 0.78 -8.96
N TYR A 190 12.45 0.40 -7.80
CA TYR A 190 13.05 -0.62 -6.94
C TYR A 190 13.03 -2.01 -7.59
N PRO A 191 14.13 -2.78 -7.66
CA PRO A 191 14.14 -4.11 -8.28
C PRO A 191 13.20 -5.11 -7.59
N ARG A 192 12.34 -5.76 -8.37
CA ARG A 192 11.35 -6.75 -7.91
C ARG A 192 11.49 -8.02 -8.74
N LYS A 193 12.35 -8.94 -8.31
CA LYS A 193 12.73 -10.12 -9.12
C LYS A 193 11.59 -11.09 -9.43
N GLY A 194 10.70 -11.32 -8.45
CA GLY A 194 9.64 -12.32 -8.53
C GLY A 194 8.68 -12.24 -7.34
N ASN A 195 7.74 -13.18 -7.29
CA ASN A 195 6.70 -13.23 -6.26
C ASN A 195 7.27 -13.70 -4.92
N ILE A 196 7.03 -12.95 -3.84
CA ILE A 196 7.47 -13.27 -2.48
C ILE A 196 6.34 -13.71 -1.55
N MET A 197 5.10 -13.76 -2.04
CA MET A 197 3.93 -14.17 -1.27
C MET A 197 3.89 -15.69 -1.08
N ALA A 198 3.51 -16.13 0.13
CA ALA A 198 3.35 -17.55 0.42
C ALA A 198 2.23 -18.16 -0.45
N GLY A 199 2.60 -19.10 -1.32
CA GLY A 199 1.68 -19.75 -2.25
C GLY A 199 1.33 -18.87 -3.47
N GLY A 200 2.07 -17.77 -3.68
CA GLY A 200 1.94 -16.88 -4.82
C GLY A 200 0.83 -15.82 -4.71
N TYR A 201 0.07 -15.78 -3.61
CA TYR A 201 -0.97 -14.75 -3.43
C TYR A 201 -1.27 -14.47 -1.96
N ASP A 202 -1.81 -13.29 -1.69
CA ASP A 202 -2.27 -12.93 -0.35
C ASP A 202 -3.70 -13.46 -0.13
N LYS A 203 -3.84 -14.47 0.74
CA LYS A 203 -5.12 -15.10 1.07
C LYS A 203 -6.02 -14.21 1.94
N SER A 204 -5.45 -13.23 2.63
CA SER A 204 -6.19 -12.30 3.49
C SER A 204 -6.88 -11.19 2.69
N GLN A 205 -6.43 -10.95 1.46
CA GLN A 205 -6.91 -9.87 0.59
C GLN A 205 -7.36 -10.37 -0.79
N LEU A 206 -8.39 -11.22 -0.81
CA LEU A 206 -8.98 -11.68 -2.07
C LEU A 206 -9.59 -10.51 -2.86
N VAL A 207 -9.58 -10.64 -4.19
CA VAL A 207 -10.05 -9.60 -5.11
C VAL A 207 -11.47 -9.92 -5.55
N SER A 208 -12.41 -9.05 -5.19
CA SER A 208 -13.84 -9.15 -5.48
C SER A 208 -14.30 -7.98 -6.35
N LEU A 209 -15.37 -8.22 -7.14
CA LEU A 209 -16.06 -7.17 -7.91
C LEU A 209 -17.17 -6.48 -7.10
N ASP A 210 -17.40 -6.92 -5.86
CA ASP A 210 -18.33 -6.28 -4.91
C ASP A 210 -17.64 -5.12 -4.17
N ILE A 211 -17.47 -4.03 -4.91
CA ILE A 211 -16.76 -2.81 -4.47
C ILE A 211 -17.70 -1.74 -3.89
N GLY A 212 -18.98 -2.07 -3.70
CA GLY A 212 -20.02 -1.15 -3.25
C GLY A 212 -20.59 -0.23 -4.35
N ASP A 213 -21.72 0.41 -4.08
CA ASP A 213 -22.47 1.28 -4.99
C ASP A 213 -22.60 2.73 -4.47
N GLY A 214 -21.66 3.17 -3.63
CA GLY A 214 -21.69 4.49 -3.00
C GLY A 214 -21.39 5.67 -3.94
N ASP A 215 -21.35 6.86 -3.34
CA ASP A 215 -21.18 8.18 -3.99
C ASP A 215 -19.93 8.34 -4.88
N PHE A 216 -19.05 7.34 -4.94
CA PHE A 216 -17.84 7.35 -5.74
C PHE A 216 -18.12 7.52 -7.24
N PHE A 217 -19.05 6.74 -7.80
CA PHE A 217 -19.34 6.82 -9.24
C PHE A 217 -20.01 8.13 -9.62
N ASP A 218 -20.85 8.68 -8.75
CA ASP A 218 -21.44 10.01 -8.93
C ASP A 218 -20.34 11.08 -8.96
N TYR A 219 -19.38 11.00 -8.05
CA TYR A 219 -18.22 11.90 -8.05
C TYR A 219 -17.33 11.73 -9.29
N VAL A 220 -17.11 10.50 -9.77
CA VAL A 220 -16.38 10.27 -11.04
C VAL A 220 -17.10 10.94 -12.21
N ASN A 221 -18.43 10.94 -12.24
CA ASN A 221 -19.21 11.63 -13.27
C ASN A 221 -19.13 13.15 -13.15
N GLU A 222 -19.14 13.71 -11.93
CA GLU A 222 -18.89 15.13 -11.70
C GLU A 222 -17.49 15.55 -12.18
N TYR A 223 -16.49 14.72 -11.88
CA TYR A 223 -15.11 14.88 -12.34
C TYR A 223 -15.02 14.83 -13.87
N ALA A 224 -15.65 13.84 -14.52
CA ALA A 224 -15.73 13.72 -15.97
C ALA A 224 -16.37 14.98 -16.62
N ALA A 225 -17.41 15.53 -16.00
CA ALA A 225 -18.08 16.73 -16.48
C ALA A 225 -17.20 17.99 -16.40
N GLU A 226 -16.38 18.12 -15.35
CA GLU A 226 -15.40 19.21 -15.25
C GLU A 226 -14.23 19.02 -16.24
N LEU A 227 -13.69 17.81 -16.39
CA LEU A 227 -12.64 17.51 -17.37
C LEU A 227 -13.10 17.85 -18.80
N ARG A 228 -14.32 17.43 -19.16
CA ARG A 228 -14.93 17.75 -20.47
C ARG A 228 -15.05 19.26 -20.70
N ARG A 229 -15.41 20.04 -19.66
CA ARG A 229 -15.46 21.51 -19.74
C ARG A 229 -14.08 22.13 -20.00
N ARG A 230 -13.00 21.45 -19.63
CA ARG A 230 -11.60 21.87 -19.84
C ARG A 230 -10.99 21.27 -21.11
N ASN A 231 -11.76 20.55 -21.93
CA ASN A 231 -11.27 19.82 -23.09
C ASN A 231 -10.18 18.80 -22.70
N VAL A 232 -10.44 18.03 -21.64
CA VAL A 232 -9.60 16.93 -21.17
C VAL A 232 -10.44 15.65 -21.24
N ASP A 233 -9.87 14.61 -21.82
CA ASP A 233 -10.54 13.31 -21.94
C ASP A 233 -10.31 12.46 -20.68
N LEU A 234 -11.33 11.68 -20.30
CA LEU A 234 -11.27 10.73 -19.20
C LEU A 234 -11.53 9.33 -19.72
N TYR A 235 -10.66 8.39 -19.32
CA TYR A 235 -10.86 6.96 -19.50
C TYR A 235 -10.81 6.26 -18.14
N PHE A 236 -11.66 5.25 -17.98
CA PHE A 236 -11.64 4.37 -16.82
C PHE A 236 -11.04 3.02 -17.21
N THR A 237 -10.14 2.48 -16.39
CA THR A 237 -9.60 1.13 -16.56
C THR A 237 -9.34 0.46 -15.21
N PHE A 238 -8.74 -0.73 -15.21
CA PHE A 238 -8.65 -1.59 -14.03
C PHE A 238 -7.21 -1.75 -13.55
N SER A 239 -7.03 -1.99 -12.25
CA SER A 239 -5.73 -2.40 -11.70
C SER A 239 -5.37 -3.84 -12.12
N PRO A 240 -4.08 -4.21 -12.09
CA PRO A 240 -3.67 -5.61 -12.16
C PRO A 240 -4.38 -6.46 -11.09
N THR A 241 -4.71 -7.70 -11.42
CA THR A 241 -5.32 -8.65 -10.49
C THR A 241 -4.57 -9.98 -10.48
N ASN A 242 -4.20 -10.46 -9.30
CA ASN A 242 -3.56 -11.77 -9.15
C ASN A 242 -4.57 -12.90 -9.35
N ALA A 243 -4.40 -13.74 -10.38
CA ALA A 243 -5.35 -14.77 -10.78
C ALA A 243 -5.83 -15.68 -9.62
N PRO A 244 -4.96 -16.30 -8.81
CA PRO A 244 -5.38 -17.10 -7.65
C PRO A 244 -6.14 -16.32 -6.56
N ALA A 245 -6.09 -14.99 -6.55
CA ALA A 245 -6.84 -14.17 -5.60
C ALA A 245 -8.22 -13.71 -6.13
N ALA A 246 -8.49 -13.88 -7.43
CA ALA A 246 -9.74 -13.46 -8.03
C ALA A 246 -10.92 -14.36 -7.59
N THR A 247 -12.00 -13.74 -7.09
CA THR A 247 -13.22 -14.46 -6.67
C THR A 247 -14.35 -14.37 -7.71
N PHE A 248 -13.99 -14.14 -8.98
CA PHE A 248 -14.91 -13.91 -10.08
C PHE A 248 -14.47 -14.69 -11.33
N ASP A 249 -15.40 -14.88 -12.26
CA ASP A 249 -15.15 -15.49 -13.57
C ASP A 249 -15.21 -14.45 -14.71
N GLU A 250 -14.92 -14.90 -15.93
CA GLU A 250 -14.92 -14.06 -17.14
C GLU A 250 -16.28 -13.38 -17.38
N GLY A 251 -17.37 -14.11 -17.15
CA GLY A 251 -18.72 -13.58 -17.32
C GLY A 251 -19.03 -12.46 -16.34
N SER A 252 -18.62 -12.62 -15.08
CA SER A 252 -18.76 -11.60 -14.03
C SER A 252 -17.91 -10.38 -14.34
N ALA A 253 -16.67 -10.56 -14.83
CA ALA A 253 -15.79 -9.46 -15.21
C ALA A 253 -16.36 -8.64 -16.39
N LEU A 254 -16.95 -9.30 -17.39
CA LEU A 254 -17.61 -8.63 -18.51
C LEU A 254 -18.87 -7.87 -18.06
N ALA A 255 -19.73 -8.50 -17.25
CA ALA A 255 -20.92 -7.85 -16.70
C ALA A 255 -20.56 -6.64 -15.83
N PHE A 256 -19.47 -6.73 -15.07
CA PHE A 256 -18.96 -5.61 -14.29
C PHE A 256 -18.50 -4.44 -15.17
N LYS A 257 -17.76 -4.71 -16.25
CA LYS A 257 -17.41 -3.68 -17.25
C LYS A 257 -18.65 -3.02 -17.84
N GLU A 258 -19.64 -3.80 -18.27
CA GLU A 258 -20.89 -3.27 -18.84
C GLU A 258 -21.65 -2.40 -17.83
N ASN A 259 -21.69 -2.82 -16.56
CA ASN A 259 -22.30 -2.05 -15.48
C ASN A 259 -21.61 -0.70 -15.31
N LEU A 260 -20.27 -0.68 -15.23
CA LEU A 260 -19.50 0.55 -15.15
C LEU A 260 -19.71 1.45 -16.38
N SER A 261 -19.72 0.87 -17.58
CA SER A 261 -19.92 1.61 -18.83
C SER A 261 -21.29 2.28 -18.91
N ASN A 262 -22.31 1.69 -18.27
CA ASN A 262 -23.65 2.29 -18.18
C ASN A 262 -23.78 3.35 -17.07
N LYS A 263 -22.92 3.28 -16.04
CA LYS A 263 -22.93 4.19 -14.90
C LYS A 263 -22.05 5.41 -15.09
N LEU A 264 -20.95 5.28 -15.84
CA LEU A 264 -19.91 6.29 -15.95
C LEU A 264 -20.07 7.14 -17.22
N ASP A 265 -19.91 8.45 -17.07
CA ASP A 265 -19.91 9.44 -18.16
C ASP A 265 -18.53 9.55 -18.86
N CYS A 266 -17.82 8.43 -18.95
CA CYS A 266 -16.52 8.29 -19.60
C CYS A 266 -16.36 6.89 -20.21
N GLU A 267 -15.38 6.71 -21.10
CA GLU A 267 -15.16 5.41 -21.73
C GLU A 267 -14.43 4.45 -20.79
N VAL A 268 -14.97 3.23 -20.65
CA VAL A 268 -14.34 2.14 -19.89
C VAL A 268 -13.54 1.24 -20.83
N ILE A 269 -12.21 1.29 -20.74
CA ILE A 269 -11.28 0.55 -21.60
C ILE A 269 -10.74 -0.71 -20.90
N GLY A 270 -10.67 -1.81 -21.64
CA GLY A 270 -10.27 -3.13 -21.10
C GLY A 270 -11.39 -3.85 -20.33
N THR A 271 -11.03 -4.93 -19.63
CA THR A 271 -11.85 -5.70 -18.68
C THR A 271 -10.96 -6.06 -17.49
N VAL A 272 -11.55 -6.39 -16.34
CA VAL A 272 -10.76 -6.89 -15.20
C VAL A 272 -9.96 -8.13 -15.59
N SER A 273 -10.59 -9.10 -16.28
CA SER A 273 -9.90 -10.28 -16.79
C SER A 273 -8.72 -9.99 -17.73
N GLY A 274 -8.79 -8.91 -18.52
CA GLY A 274 -7.70 -8.50 -19.39
C GLY A 274 -6.43 -8.06 -18.64
N PHE A 275 -6.58 -7.73 -17.35
CA PHE A 275 -5.51 -7.40 -16.42
C PHE A 275 -5.39 -8.40 -15.25
N THR A 276 -5.99 -9.58 -15.37
CA THR A 276 -5.77 -10.70 -14.47
C THR A 276 -4.56 -11.50 -14.96
N TYR A 277 -3.51 -11.60 -14.15
CA TYR A 277 -2.27 -12.28 -14.53
C TYR A 277 -1.92 -13.41 -13.58
N ASP A 278 -1.08 -14.32 -14.07
CA ASP A 278 -0.51 -15.39 -13.24
C ASP A 278 0.31 -14.81 -12.08
N MET A 279 0.30 -15.51 -10.96
CA MET A 279 0.99 -15.11 -9.72
C MET A 279 2.47 -14.77 -9.93
N GLN A 280 3.14 -15.39 -10.90
CA GLN A 280 4.56 -15.15 -11.19
C GLN A 280 4.86 -13.74 -11.74
N TYR A 281 3.85 -12.93 -12.03
CA TYR A 281 3.98 -11.51 -12.39
C TYR A 281 3.78 -10.56 -11.20
N PHE A 282 3.36 -11.08 -10.04
CA PHE A 282 3.16 -10.31 -8.82
C PHE A 282 4.40 -10.33 -7.92
N TYR A 283 4.46 -9.38 -7.00
CA TYR A 283 5.55 -9.21 -6.04
C TYR A 283 5.10 -9.58 -4.62
N ASN A 284 4.42 -8.67 -3.91
CA ASN A 284 4.11 -8.83 -2.48
C ASN A 284 2.64 -8.60 -2.10
N THR A 285 1.78 -8.26 -3.06
CA THR A 285 0.33 -8.16 -2.88
C THR A 285 -0.39 -8.70 -4.12
N ASN A 286 -1.72 -8.80 -4.06
CA ASN A 286 -2.54 -9.20 -5.22
C ASN A 286 -2.71 -8.10 -6.29
N TYR A 287 -2.05 -6.95 -6.12
CA TYR A 287 -2.07 -5.82 -7.05
C TYR A 287 -0.66 -5.38 -7.51
N HIS A 288 0.36 -5.60 -6.67
CA HIS A 288 1.72 -5.14 -6.93
C HIS A 288 2.47 -6.07 -7.87
N LEU A 289 2.81 -5.57 -9.05
CA LEU A 289 3.57 -6.30 -10.06
C LEU A 289 5.08 -6.27 -9.80
N ASN A 290 5.74 -7.36 -10.20
CA ASN A 290 7.19 -7.45 -10.24
C ASN A 290 7.76 -6.85 -11.55
N ASP A 291 9.08 -6.89 -11.74
CA ASP A 291 9.76 -6.26 -12.89
C ASP A 291 9.31 -6.80 -14.25
N ARG A 292 8.77 -8.03 -14.27
CA ARG A 292 8.22 -8.66 -15.48
C ARG A 292 6.77 -8.29 -15.69
N GLY A 293 5.98 -8.35 -14.61
CA GLY A 293 4.56 -8.02 -14.62
C GLY A 293 4.31 -6.58 -15.06
N VAL A 294 5.12 -5.63 -14.60
CA VAL A 294 4.98 -4.21 -14.98
C VAL A 294 5.14 -4.01 -16.49
N VAL A 295 6.00 -4.78 -17.17
CA VAL A 295 6.19 -4.72 -18.62
C VAL A 295 4.97 -5.29 -19.36
N LEU A 296 4.47 -6.44 -18.92
CA LEU A 296 3.24 -7.05 -19.46
C LEU A 296 2.04 -6.11 -19.32
N HIS A 297 1.83 -5.57 -18.13
CA HIS A 297 0.70 -4.68 -17.87
C HIS A 297 0.80 -3.39 -18.66
N THR A 298 1.97 -2.75 -18.66
CA THR A 298 2.21 -1.53 -19.44
C THR A 298 1.94 -1.76 -20.93
N LYS A 299 2.40 -2.89 -21.50
CA LYS A 299 2.10 -3.24 -22.89
C LYS A 299 0.59 -3.36 -23.14
N ASN A 300 -0.11 -4.14 -22.31
CA ASN A 300 -1.56 -4.34 -22.48
C ASN A 300 -2.33 -3.02 -22.33
N LEU A 301 -1.91 -2.16 -21.41
CA LEU A 301 -2.50 -0.84 -21.22
C LEU A 301 -2.24 0.08 -22.44
N ILE A 302 -1.03 0.08 -23.00
CA ILE A 302 -0.71 0.81 -24.24
C ILE A 302 -1.59 0.33 -25.40
N ASP A 303 -1.80 -0.98 -25.55
CA ASP A 303 -2.67 -1.53 -26.59
C ASP A 303 -4.12 -1.02 -26.45
N LEU A 304 -4.63 -0.92 -25.22
CA LEU A 304 -5.96 -0.34 -24.94
C LEU A 304 -6.01 1.17 -25.23
N ILE A 305 -4.99 1.92 -24.81
CA ILE A 305 -4.91 3.37 -25.06
C ILE A 305 -4.82 3.66 -26.57
N LYS A 306 -3.99 2.91 -27.30
CA LYS A 306 -3.91 3.01 -28.76
C LYS A 306 -5.26 2.75 -29.41
N GLY A 307 -5.98 1.71 -28.98
CA GLY A 307 -7.35 1.44 -29.44
C GLY A 307 -8.31 2.61 -29.19
N ALA A 308 -8.29 3.17 -27.99
CA ALA A 308 -9.11 4.32 -27.62
C ALA A 308 -8.77 5.59 -28.41
N PHE A 309 -7.48 5.78 -28.75
CA PHE A 309 -7.00 6.94 -29.52
C PHE A 309 -7.07 6.73 -31.04
N GLY A 310 -7.47 5.55 -31.50
CA GLY A 310 -7.48 5.19 -32.93
C GLY A 310 -6.08 5.09 -33.54
N ILE A 311 -5.08 4.68 -32.75
CA ILE A 311 -3.70 4.48 -33.18
C ILE A 311 -3.51 3.01 -33.59
N ASP A 312 -3.29 2.77 -34.89
CA ASP A 312 -3.18 1.41 -35.44
C ASP A 312 -1.74 0.86 -35.49
N THR A 313 -0.77 1.50 -34.82
CA THR A 313 0.62 1.03 -34.80
C THR A 313 0.81 -0.12 -33.81
N PRO A 314 1.50 -1.21 -34.19
CA PRO A 314 1.83 -2.28 -33.25
C PRO A 314 2.61 -1.76 -32.04
N THR A 315 2.43 -2.41 -30.89
CA THR A 315 3.20 -2.11 -29.68
C THR A 315 4.45 -2.98 -29.62
N ASP A 316 5.61 -2.36 -29.79
CA ASP A 316 6.91 -3.03 -29.88
C ASP A 316 7.56 -3.19 -28.50
N ILE A 317 6.87 -3.90 -27.60
CA ILE A 317 7.36 -4.22 -26.25
C ILE A 317 7.47 -5.74 -26.15
N GLU A 318 8.69 -6.23 -25.96
CA GLU A 318 8.93 -7.62 -25.62
C GLU A 318 8.51 -7.87 -24.17
N VAL A 319 7.56 -8.79 -23.98
CA VAL A 319 7.13 -9.20 -22.64
C VAL A 319 8.08 -10.27 -22.13
N PRO A 320 8.74 -10.05 -20.98
CA PRO A 320 9.59 -11.07 -20.40
C PRO A 320 8.75 -12.24 -19.87
N GLU A 321 9.29 -13.45 -19.99
CA GLU A 321 8.73 -14.65 -19.37
C GLU A 321 8.53 -14.46 -17.86
N PRO A 322 7.50 -15.08 -17.26
CA PRO A 322 7.19 -14.95 -15.84
C PRO A 322 8.38 -15.35 -14.96
N SER A 323 8.41 -14.84 -13.72
CA SER A 323 9.49 -15.18 -12.78
C SER A 323 9.45 -16.67 -12.44
N GLU A 324 10.62 -17.29 -12.32
CA GLU A 324 10.73 -18.62 -11.71
C GLU A 324 10.46 -18.50 -10.20
N ASP A 325 9.90 -19.54 -9.59
CA ASP A 325 9.75 -19.61 -8.13
C ASP A 325 11.14 -19.69 -7.49
N GLU A 326 11.75 -18.55 -7.15
CA GLU A 326 13.11 -18.46 -6.60
C GLU A 326 13.24 -19.08 -5.19
N ASP A 327 12.14 -19.49 -4.56
CA ASP A 327 12.07 -19.72 -3.11
C ASP A 327 12.23 -21.17 -2.63
N ILE A 328 12.76 -22.05 -3.49
CA ILE A 328 13.10 -23.43 -3.09
C ILE A 328 14.56 -23.48 -2.64
N PHE A 329 14.83 -22.96 -1.45
CA PHE A 329 16.08 -23.26 -0.75
C PHE A 329 15.96 -24.61 -0.04
N PHE A 330 16.95 -25.46 -0.27
CA PHE A 330 17.09 -26.74 0.41
C PHE A 330 18.04 -26.59 1.59
N GLY A 331 17.55 -26.89 2.78
CA GLY A 331 18.32 -26.89 4.01
C GLY A 331 17.74 -27.86 5.03
N GLU A 332 18.55 -28.18 6.03
CA GLU A 332 18.13 -28.91 7.22
C GLU A 332 17.94 -27.91 8.37
N ASP A 333 16.91 -28.10 9.19
CA ASP A 333 16.65 -27.28 10.37
C ASP A 333 16.37 -28.16 11.57
N GLU A 334 17.17 -28.02 12.63
CA GLU A 334 17.03 -28.85 13.82
C GLU A 334 15.72 -28.64 14.59
N ASN A 335 15.02 -27.53 14.33
CA ASN A 335 13.75 -27.18 14.94
C ASN A 335 12.56 -27.75 14.17
N GLU A 336 12.72 -28.23 12.93
CA GLU A 336 11.62 -28.81 12.13
C GLU A 336 10.92 -29.96 12.89
N LYS A 337 11.69 -30.68 13.72
CA LYS A 337 11.20 -31.80 14.52
C LYS A 337 10.07 -31.42 15.47
N TYR A 338 9.92 -30.16 15.87
CA TYR A 338 8.89 -29.72 16.81
C TYR A 338 7.52 -29.48 16.14
N PHE A 339 7.50 -29.29 14.83
CA PHE A 339 6.33 -28.75 14.13
C PHE A 339 5.70 -29.75 13.17
N VAL A 340 4.41 -29.57 12.92
CA VAL A 340 3.69 -30.16 11.79
C VAL A 340 3.71 -29.12 10.68
N VAL A 341 4.24 -29.51 9.51
CA VAL A 341 4.36 -28.63 8.34
C VAL A 341 3.65 -29.24 7.16
N GLU A 342 2.77 -28.47 6.53
CA GLU A 342 1.94 -28.91 5.42
C GLU A 342 2.11 -28.00 4.20
N ASN A 343 1.97 -28.57 2.99
CA ASN A 343 1.92 -27.78 1.76
C ASN A 343 0.48 -27.32 1.52
N ILE A 344 0.25 -26.01 1.58
CA ILE A 344 -1.07 -25.39 1.43
C ILE A 344 -1.00 -24.37 0.28
N GLY A 345 -1.51 -24.77 -0.89
CA GLY A 345 -1.52 -23.91 -2.08
C GLY A 345 -0.10 -23.61 -2.58
N GLY A 346 0.78 -24.62 -2.60
CA GLY A 346 2.12 -24.51 -3.16
C GLY A 346 3.21 -24.03 -2.20
N ALA A 347 2.85 -23.50 -1.02
CA ALA A 347 3.80 -23.11 0.02
C ALA A 347 3.69 -23.96 1.29
N TYR A 348 4.78 -24.03 2.05
CA TYR A 348 4.87 -24.81 3.28
C TYR A 348 4.51 -23.95 4.50
N TYR A 349 3.57 -24.42 5.31
CA TYR A 349 3.06 -23.72 6.49
C TYR A 349 3.25 -24.57 7.74
N ILE A 350 3.57 -23.92 8.86
CA ILE A 350 3.40 -24.55 10.17
C ILE A 350 1.91 -24.61 10.47
N THR A 351 1.38 -25.81 10.67
CA THR A 351 -0.02 -26.06 11.01
C THR A 351 -0.21 -26.52 12.46
N GLY A 352 0.86 -26.87 13.16
CA GLY A 352 0.78 -27.36 14.52
C GLY A 352 2.14 -27.52 15.20
N VAL A 353 2.12 -27.65 16.53
CA VAL A 353 3.23 -28.18 17.33
C VAL A 353 2.89 -29.62 17.69
N LYS A 354 3.85 -30.54 17.54
CA LYS A 354 3.61 -31.96 17.90
C LYS A 354 3.38 -32.08 19.41
N GLU A 355 2.48 -32.98 19.79
CA GLU A 355 1.96 -33.10 21.17
C GLU A 355 3.06 -33.23 22.23
N GLU A 356 4.12 -33.97 21.95
CA GLU A 356 5.24 -34.16 22.87
C GLU A 356 6.04 -32.86 23.16
N PHE A 357 5.92 -31.84 22.31
CA PHE A 357 6.65 -30.57 22.43
C PHE A 357 5.77 -29.40 22.91
N LYS A 358 4.45 -29.58 23.08
CA LYS A 358 3.55 -28.51 23.58
C LYS A 358 3.87 -28.03 25.01
N SER A 359 4.64 -28.81 25.76
CA SER A 359 5.09 -28.44 27.12
C SER A 359 6.37 -27.61 27.16
N MET A 360 7.00 -27.33 26.01
CA MET A 360 8.21 -26.53 25.92
C MET A 360 7.96 -25.08 26.33
N THR A 361 8.97 -24.47 26.94
CA THR A 361 8.93 -23.06 27.39
C THR A 361 9.52 -22.09 26.38
N GLU A 362 10.29 -22.60 25.42
CA GLU A 362 10.91 -21.82 24.35
C GLU A 362 10.87 -22.62 23.05
N LEU A 363 10.49 -21.97 21.95
CA LEU A 363 10.48 -22.55 20.61
C LEU A 363 11.17 -21.61 19.61
N THR A 364 11.87 -22.17 18.65
CA THR A 364 12.36 -21.44 17.46
C THR A 364 11.66 -22.03 16.25
N LEU A 365 11.05 -21.20 15.42
CA LEU A 365 10.38 -21.65 14.22
C LEU A 365 11.41 -22.03 13.14
N PRO A 366 11.27 -23.18 12.46
CA PRO A 366 12.25 -23.63 11.48
C PRO A 366 12.25 -22.73 10.23
N VAL A 367 13.42 -22.54 9.64
CA VAL A 367 13.55 -21.97 8.29
C VAL A 367 13.17 -23.01 7.24
N TYR A 368 13.57 -24.27 7.45
CA TYR A 368 13.37 -25.37 6.52
C TYR A 368 12.56 -26.53 7.13
N SER A 369 11.74 -27.18 6.32
CA SER A 369 11.10 -28.46 6.66
C SER A 369 11.11 -29.38 5.45
N GLY A 370 11.68 -30.58 5.59
CA GLY A 370 11.78 -31.53 4.47
C GLY A 370 12.54 -30.97 3.26
N GLY A 371 13.56 -30.14 3.51
CA GLY A 371 14.36 -29.49 2.47
C GLY A 371 13.65 -28.36 1.74
N ARG A 372 12.58 -27.79 2.30
CA ARG A 372 11.82 -26.69 1.69
C ARG A 372 11.68 -25.55 2.67
N THR A 373 11.81 -24.32 2.18
CA THR A 373 11.58 -23.12 2.99
C THR A 373 10.14 -23.09 3.50
N VAL A 374 9.97 -22.94 4.81
CA VAL A 374 8.66 -22.68 5.42
C VAL A 374 8.30 -21.21 5.18
N LYS A 375 7.06 -20.90 4.82
CA LYS A 375 6.66 -19.54 4.39
C LYS A 375 5.50 -18.95 5.19
N GLY A 376 4.79 -19.74 5.98
CA GLY A 376 3.69 -19.19 6.75
C GLY A 376 3.30 -19.96 8.00
N LEU A 377 2.45 -19.32 8.79
CA LEU A 377 1.86 -19.83 10.02
C LEU A 377 0.36 -19.90 9.82
N SER A 378 -0.21 -21.10 9.85
CA SER A 378 -1.67 -21.28 9.74
C SER A 378 -2.39 -20.90 11.02
N ALA A 379 -3.69 -20.64 10.91
CA ALA A 379 -4.50 -20.30 12.07
C ALA A 379 -4.31 -21.33 13.19
N ARG A 380 -4.06 -20.82 14.41
CA ARG A 380 -3.89 -21.64 15.63
C ARG A 380 -2.75 -22.66 15.58
N CYS A 381 -1.71 -22.43 14.77
CA CYS A 381 -0.61 -23.39 14.64
C CYS A 381 0.19 -23.64 15.93
N LEU A 382 0.12 -22.76 16.94
CA LEU A 382 0.76 -22.96 18.24
C LEU A 382 -0.25 -23.34 19.35
N GLU A 383 -1.46 -23.77 18.98
CA GLU A 383 -2.52 -24.05 19.94
C GLU A 383 -2.12 -25.06 21.02
N GLY A 384 -2.39 -24.69 22.27
CA GLY A 384 -2.17 -25.54 23.44
C GLY A 384 -0.74 -25.52 23.98
N CYS A 385 0.16 -24.69 23.44
CA CYS A 385 1.50 -24.45 23.99
C CYS A 385 1.42 -23.55 25.25
N SER A 386 0.65 -23.96 26.26
CA SER A 386 0.28 -23.14 27.43
C SER A 386 1.43 -22.76 28.35
N ARG A 387 2.58 -23.45 28.24
CA ARG A 387 3.82 -23.17 28.98
C ARG A 387 4.86 -22.40 28.18
N LEU A 388 4.58 -22.11 26.91
CA LEU A 388 5.49 -21.37 26.04
C LEU A 388 5.63 -19.95 26.58
N LYS A 389 6.86 -19.51 26.83
CA LYS A 389 7.19 -18.18 27.34
C LYS A 389 7.88 -17.31 26.30
N LYS A 390 8.64 -17.96 25.41
CA LYS A 390 9.43 -17.32 24.38
C LYS A 390 9.28 -18.05 23.04
N ILE A 391 9.15 -17.29 21.96
CA ILE A 391 9.23 -17.82 20.60
C ILE A 391 10.13 -16.95 19.73
N ILE A 392 10.91 -17.59 18.86
CA ILE A 392 11.76 -16.93 17.86
C ILE A 392 11.20 -17.27 16.47
N ILE A 393 10.89 -16.23 15.69
CA ILE A 393 10.36 -16.34 14.33
C ILE A 393 11.38 -15.75 13.36
N SER A 394 11.94 -16.61 12.51
CA SER A 394 12.97 -16.22 11.54
C SER A 394 12.41 -15.41 10.36
N ASP A 395 13.29 -14.82 9.56
CA ASP A 395 12.93 -13.89 8.47
C ASP A 395 12.25 -14.57 7.25
N ASN A 396 12.08 -15.89 7.22
CA ASN A 396 11.51 -16.60 6.07
C ASN A 396 9.97 -16.54 5.97
N TYR A 397 9.28 -16.13 7.03
CA TYR A 397 7.82 -16.15 7.09
C TYR A 397 7.19 -14.94 6.39
N ARG A 398 6.30 -15.21 5.44
CA ARG A 398 5.61 -14.23 4.57
C ARG A 398 4.12 -14.09 4.89
N MET A 399 3.55 -15.01 5.67
CA MET A 399 2.13 -15.04 6.01
C MET A 399 1.92 -15.50 7.45
N PHE A 400 1.29 -14.66 8.28
CA PHE A 400 0.72 -15.04 9.56
C PHE A 400 -0.79 -15.00 9.45
N ASP A 401 -1.45 -16.10 9.82
CA ASP A 401 -2.90 -16.18 9.87
C ASP A 401 -3.43 -15.65 11.22
N VAL A 402 -4.74 -15.70 11.44
CA VAL A 402 -5.38 -15.29 12.69
C VAL A 402 -5.08 -16.26 13.84
N ASP A 403 -5.07 -15.76 15.08
CA ASP A 403 -5.02 -16.57 16.30
C ASP A 403 -3.82 -17.54 16.40
N ILE A 404 -2.67 -17.24 15.77
CA ILE A 404 -1.53 -18.18 15.73
C ILE A 404 -1.01 -18.56 17.14
N PHE A 405 -1.24 -17.71 18.14
CA PHE A 405 -0.85 -17.92 19.55
C PHE A 405 -2.01 -18.34 20.47
N TYR A 406 -3.13 -18.80 19.92
CA TYR A 406 -4.30 -19.19 20.71
C TYR A 406 -3.94 -20.20 21.82
N GLY A 407 -4.25 -19.89 23.08
CA GLY A 407 -3.96 -20.75 24.23
C GLY A 407 -2.49 -20.77 24.69
N CYS A 408 -1.64 -19.87 24.19
CA CYS A 408 -0.27 -19.66 24.67
C CYS A 408 -0.23 -18.70 25.88
N SER A 409 -0.94 -19.04 26.96
CA SER A 409 -1.21 -18.12 28.09
C SER A 409 0.01 -17.63 28.87
N GLU A 410 1.16 -18.30 28.76
CA GLU A 410 2.42 -17.88 29.40
C GLU A 410 3.37 -17.13 28.43
N LEU A 411 2.97 -16.92 27.17
CA LEU A 411 3.84 -16.35 26.14
C LEU A 411 4.00 -14.85 26.36
N THR A 412 5.19 -14.45 26.79
CA THR A 412 5.53 -13.04 27.09
C THR A 412 6.53 -12.44 26.10
N GLU A 413 7.30 -13.26 25.39
CA GLU A 413 8.36 -12.79 24.50
C GLU A 413 8.28 -13.42 23.10
N ILE A 414 8.12 -12.58 22.08
CA ILE A 414 8.16 -12.97 20.67
C ILE A 414 9.34 -12.24 20.04
N TYR A 415 10.32 -12.94 19.49
CA TYR A 415 11.43 -12.34 18.76
C TYR A 415 11.19 -12.52 17.27
N LEU A 416 11.05 -11.41 16.55
CA LEU A 416 10.99 -11.41 15.09
C LEU A 416 12.38 -11.06 14.56
N GLU A 417 12.94 -11.97 13.77
CA GLU A 417 14.23 -11.75 13.10
C GLU A 417 14.06 -11.11 11.71
N THR A 418 12.82 -10.80 11.34
CA THR A 418 12.45 -10.19 10.07
C THR A 418 13.25 -8.91 9.80
N GLU A 419 13.89 -8.85 8.64
CA GLU A 419 14.68 -7.70 8.20
C GLU A 419 13.81 -6.63 7.53
N ASN A 420 12.68 -7.01 6.95
CA ASN A 420 11.74 -6.08 6.34
C ASN A 420 10.28 -6.40 6.72
N PRO A 421 9.63 -5.57 7.55
CA PRO A 421 8.23 -5.79 7.97
C PRO A 421 7.24 -5.76 6.79
N GLY A 422 7.58 -5.12 5.66
CA GLY A 422 6.75 -5.07 4.45
C GLY A 422 6.67 -6.38 3.66
N THR A 423 7.40 -7.42 4.09
CA THR A 423 7.42 -8.74 3.44
C THR A 423 6.50 -9.76 4.08
N THR A 424 5.94 -9.45 5.26
CA THR A 424 5.05 -10.36 5.99
C THR A 424 3.63 -9.82 6.01
N SER A 425 2.71 -10.56 5.39
CA SER A 425 1.27 -10.34 5.54
C SER A 425 0.80 -10.87 6.89
N ILE A 426 0.05 -10.06 7.62
CA ILE A 426 -0.47 -10.33 8.97
C ILE A 426 -1.94 -9.89 9.03
N PRO A 427 -2.77 -10.47 9.91
CA PRO A 427 -4.17 -10.08 10.02
C PRO A 427 -4.31 -8.66 10.58
N ASP A 428 -5.46 -8.04 10.32
CA ASP A 428 -5.77 -6.71 10.84
C ASP A 428 -6.03 -6.69 12.35
N THR A 429 -6.50 -7.81 12.91
CA THR A 429 -6.79 -8.01 14.33
C THR A 429 -6.47 -9.45 14.75
N GLY A 430 -6.33 -9.69 16.05
CA GLY A 430 -6.24 -11.04 16.60
C GLY A 430 -4.89 -11.76 16.46
N LEU A 431 -3.84 -11.09 15.94
CA LEU A 431 -2.51 -11.71 15.78
C LEU A 431 -1.97 -12.29 17.09
N PHE A 432 -2.18 -11.61 18.22
CA PHE A 432 -1.68 -12.02 19.55
C PHE A 432 -2.77 -12.57 20.48
N ASP A 433 -3.96 -12.89 19.96
CA ASP A 433 -5.04 -13.40 20.79
C ASP A 433 -4.66 -14.75 21.41
N GLY A 434 -4.86 -14.86 22.74
CA GLY A 434 -4.51 -16.04 23.52
C GLY A 434 -3.07 -16.09 24.05
N ALA A 435 -2.22 -15.12 23.70
CA ALA A 435 -0.94 -14.88 24.38
C ALA A 435 -1.15 -14.24 25.76
N ALA A 436 -0.08 -14.08 26.55
CA ALA A 436 -0.15 -13.39 27.83
C ALA A 436 -0.50 -11.90 27.65
N GLU A 437 -1.22 -11.30 28.61
CA GLU A 437 -1.64 -9.88 28.55
C GLU A 437 -0.45 -8.90 28.40
N ASN A 438 0.74 -9.29 28.86
CA ASN A 438 1.95 -8.49 28.81
C ASN A 438 2.94 -8.95 27.73
N VAL A 439 2.45 -9.63 26.68
CA VAL A 439 3.28 -10.09 25.55
C VAL A 439 3.99 -8.92 24.87
N LYS A 440 5.26 -9.15 24.50
CA LYS A 440 6.10 -8.20 23.80
C LYS A 440 6.69 -8.81 22.55
N VAL A 441 6.74 -8.01 21.50
CA VAL A 441 7.35 -8.35 20.22
C VAL A 441 8.67 -7.60 20.11
N TYR A 442 9.77 -8.33 20.16
CA TYR A 442 11.13 -7.82 20.05
C TYR A 442 11.58 -7.87 18.59
N VAL A 443 11.90 -6.71 18.03
CA VAL A 443 12.49 -6.55 16.70
C VAL A 443 13.88 -5.93 16.81
N LYS A 444 14.74 -6.12 15.79
CA LYS A 444 16.09 -5.53 15.80
C LYS A 444 16.00 -4.02 15.97
N SER A 445 16.86 -3.43 16.79
CA SER A 445 16.90 -1.97 17.00
C SER A 445 16.96 -1.15 15.69
N SER A 446 17.61 -1.68 14.65
CA SER A 446 17.65 -1.06 13.31
C SER A 446 16.31 -1.07 12.56
N GLN A 447 15.46 -2.06 12.83
CA GLN A 447 14.16 -2.24 12.16
C GLN A 447 12.98 -1.69 12.98
N TYR A 448 13.20 -1.28 14.22
CA TYR A 448 12.14 -0.84 15.12
C TYR A 448 11.26 0.27 14.53
N LEU A 449 11.87 1.30 13.94
CA LEU A 449 11.12 2.38 13.29
C LEU A 449 10.37 1.91 12.03
N ALA A 450 10.93 0.94 11.31
CA ALA A 450 10.29 0.33 10.15
C ALA A 450 8.97 -0.33 10.55
N PHE A 451 8.99 -1.16 11.60
CA PHE A 451 7.80 -1.84 12.10
C PHE A 451 6.76 -0.84 12.59
N LYS A 452 7.17 0.20 13.32
CA LYS A 452 6.27 1.26 13.79
C LYS A 452 5.58 2.04 12.66
N ARG A 453 6.24 2.18 11.51
CA ARG A 453 5.76 2.95 10.35
C ARG A 453 5.17 2.07 9.26
N ASN A 454 5.25 0.75 9.39
CA ASN A 454 4.78 -0.20 8.41
C ASN A 454 3.25 -0.28 8.44
N TYR A 455 2.65 -0.43 7.25
CA TYR A 455 1.20 -0.42 7.04
C TYR A 455 0.41 -1.41 7.90
N THR A 456 0.96 -2.62 8.10
CA THR A 456 0.29 -3.67 8.88
C THR A 456 0.76 -3.65 10.32
N TRP A 457 2.07 -3.57 10.55
CA TRP A 457 2.66 -3.66 11.89
C TRP A 457 2.40 -2.44 12.78
N ALA A 458 2.15 -1.25 12.22
CA ALA A 458 1.84 -0.05 13.02
C ALA A 458 0.59 -0.23 13.90
N LYS A 459 -0.36 -1.08 13.50
CA LYS A 459 -1.56 -1.42 14.29
C LYS A 459 -1.21 -2.14 15.59
N TYR A 460 -0.05 -2.79 15.63
CA TYR A 460 0.49 -3.54 16.76
C TYR A 460 1.61 -2.78 17.48
N GLU A 461 1.72 -1.45 17.31
CA GLU A 461 2.78 -0.62 17.90
C GLU A 461 2.94 -0.84 19.41
N GLU A 462 1.84 -1.04 20.14
CA GLU A 462 1.84 -1.22 21.59
C GLU A 462 2.62 -2.46 22.06
N TYR A 463 2.74 -3.49 21.21
CA TYR A 463 3.49 -4.71 21.51
C TYR A 463 4.97 -4.57 21.17
N LEU A 464 5.34 -3.64 20.29
CA LEU A 464 6.68 -3.55 19.73
C LEU A 464 7.71 -3.06 20.76
N ASN A 465 8.82 -3.77 20.83
CA ASN A 465 10.00 -3.49 21.61
C ASN A 465 11.25 -3.73 20.74
N LYS A 466 12.38 -3.15 21.14
CA LYS A 466 13.66 -3.33 20.45
C LYS A 466 14.62 -4.18 21.27
N TYR A 467 15.43 -4.98 20.59
CA TYR A 467 16.57 -5.69 21.16
C TYR A 467 17.90 -5.29 20.52
#